data_AF-A0A976PEW9-F1
#
_entry.id   AF-A0A976PEW9-F1
#
_cell.length_a   1.000
_cell.length_b   1.000
_cell.length_c   1.000
_cell.angle_alpha   90.00
_cell.angle_beta   90.00
_cell.angle_gamma   90.00
#
_symmetry.space_group_name_H-M   'P 1'
#
loop_
_entity.id
_entity.type
_entity.pdbx_description
1 polymer ?
#
loop_
_entity_poly.entity_id
_entity_poly.type
_entity_poly.pdbx_seq_one_letter_code
_entity_poly.pdbx_strand_id
1 'polypeptide(L)'
;MPIKLLSILLFVITALSTGEARTQQKSVFGPDDRDRITQTGMAPYLRIGQVGNTCSGFMIGESHVLTAAKCVFDHINNKWIDGIYFTPARDEEQTPFGIRDWEKVHVHQNFAQKGLSDWNFAVIKLKKPLGRSTGYFSLPSTDNYAGPVEIPGYPMDKPINTMWTSSCFANTRSNHLYYKCDTYAGMSGAPILVETNGGHTAYGIHINEGIEENSALFLGNLKRYYINRWMTDNTPGGTLTNNNPHANNEIKFNNIWLKNNCGLNLNFKLKYTDTDGVLREMESSLAFSEENFMFKTRTSVYFIKIEDSEWMEMKITDSQWGKVIDYLPCQYPYDYWYVTPISPL
;
A
#
# COMPACT_ATOMS: atom_id res chain seq x y z
N MET A 1 12.98 -76.01 -8.87
CA MET A 1 11.84 -75.76 -7.96
C MET A 1 11.93 -74.35 -7.39
N PRO A 2 11.13 -73.41 -7.89
CA PRO A 2 10.74 -72.25 -7.07
C PRO A 2 9.22 -72.02 -7.17
N ILE A 3 8.53 -71.71 -6.07
CA ILE A 3 7.24 -70.98 -6.04
C ILE A 3 7.05 -70.55 -4.56
N LYS A 4 7.35 -69.29 -4.27
CA LYS A 4 6.43 -68.16 -3.99
C LYS A 4 5.84 -68.20 -2.58
N LEU A 5 6.44 -67.39 -1.70
CA LEU A 5 5.82 -66.94 -0.47
C LEU A 5 4.77 -65.85 -0.77
N LEU A 6 3.56 -66.18 -0.32
CA LEU A 6 2.50 -65.37 0.25
C LEU A 6 2.62 -63.83 0.22
N SER A 7 1.61 -63.28 -0.44
CA SER A 7 1.19 -61.88 -0.54
C SER A 7 0.94 -61.22 0.82
N ILE A 8 1.61 -60.09 1.09
CA ILE A 8 1.14 -59.08 2.05
C ILE A 8 0.91 -57.80 1.24
N LEU A 9 -0.37 -57.55 0.97
CA LEU A 9 -0.87 -56.35 0.31
C LEU A 9 -0.95 -55.25 1.38
N LEU A 10 0.14 -54.49 1.58
CA LEU A 10 0.11 -53.28 2.40
C LEU A 10 -0.33 -52.12 1.49
N PHE A 11 -1.60 -51.74 1.62
CA PHE A 11 -2.18 -50.54 1.01
C PHE A 11 -1.44 -49.30 1.54
N VAL A 12 -0.44 -48.83 0.82
CA VAL A 12 0.09 -47.48 1.02
C VAL A 12 -0.87 -46.55 0.29
N ILE A 13 -1.85 -46.02 1.02
CA ILE A 13 -2.63 -44.86 0.58
C ILE A 13 -1.67 -43.67 0.63
N THR A 14 -1.01 -43.39 -0.48
CA THR A 14 -0.44 -42.06 -0.72
C THR A 14 -1.61 -41.10 -0.82
N ALA A 15 -1.97 -40.48 0.30
CA ALA A 15 -2.69 -39.22 0.27
C ALA A 15 -1.76 -38.20 -0.39
N LEU A 16 -1.84 -38.10 -1.72
CA LEU A 16 -1.46 -36.90 -2.44
C LEU A 16 -2.31 -35.79 -1.83
N SER A 17 -1.74 -35.03 -0.89
CA SER A 17 -2.33 -33.76 -0.49
C SER A 17 -2.27 -32.89 -1.73
N THR A 18 -3.38 -32.89 -2.47
CA THR A 18 -3.73 -31.87 -3.44
C THR A 18 -3.41 -30.55 -2.78
N GLY A 19 -2.38 -29.87 -3.29
CA GLY A 19 -2.09 -28.51 -2.90
C GLY A 19 -3.39 -27.73 -3.03
N GLU A 20 -3.88 -27.22 -1.91
CA GLU A 20 -4.98 -26.27 -1.94
C GLU A 20 -4.51 -25.09 -2.78
N ALA A 21 -5.01 -25.02 -4.00
CA ALA A 21 -4.98 -23.80 -4.78
C ALA A 21 -5.75 -22.75 -3.95
N ARG A 22 -5.02 -21.82 -3.33
CA ARG A 22 -5.60 -20.62 -2.70
C ARG A 22 -6.20 -19.76 -3.82
N THR A 23 -7.46 -20.03 -4.16
CA THR A 23 -8.27 -19.36 -5.17
C THR A 23 -9.67 -19.25 -4.56
N GLN A 24 -10.32 -18.09 -4.37
CA GLN A 24 -10.12 -16.71 -4.79
C GLN A 24 -10.59 -15.79 -3.64
N GLN A 25 -9.81 -14.79 -3.22
CA GLN A 25 -10.39 -13.68 -2.45
C GLN A 25 -11.02 -12.72 -3.47
N LYS A 26 -12.32 -12.90 -3.74
CA LYS A 26 -13.09 -11.97 -4.59
C LYS A 26 -13.84 -10.99 -3.71
N SER A 27 -13.42 -9.74 -3.84
CA SER A 27 -13.87 -8.52 -3.17
C SER A 27 -14.83 -7.70 -4.04
N VAL A 28 -15.21 -8.26 -5.18
CA VAL A 28 -16.07 -7.70 -6.23
C VAL A 28 -17.33 -8.58 -6.31
N PHE A 29 -18.50 -7.97 -6.19
CA PHE A 29 -19.78 -8.65 -6.07
C PHE A 29 -20.60 -8.51 -7.36
N GLY A 30 -20.63 -9.58 -8.15
CA GLY A 30 -21.31 -9.54 -9.45
C GLY A 30 -20.45 -8.82 -10.49
N PRO A 31 -21.06 -8.04 -11.42
CA PRO A 31 -20.30 -7.18 -12.32
C PRO A 31 -19.54 -6.10 -11.55
N ASP A 32 -18.27 -5.87 -11.93
CA ASP A 32 -17.45 -4.83 -11.33
C ASP A 32 -18.00 -3.44 -11.67
N ASP A 33 -18.49 -2.73 -10.65
CA ASP A 33 -19.14 -1.43 -10.78
C ASP A 33 -18.25 -0.24 -10.36
N ARG A 34 -16.95 -0.48 -10.18
CA ARG A 34 -16.02 0.59 -9.81
C ARG A 34 -15.83 1.58 -10.95
N ASP A 35 -15.92 2.86 -10.61
CA ASP A 35 -15.65 3.99 -11.49
C ASP A 35 -14.27 4.58 -11.24
N ARG A 36 -13.54 4.92 -12.30
CA ARG A 36 -12.25 5.61 -12.19
C ARG A 36 -12.48 7.09 -11.88
N ILE A 37 -11.76 7.60 -10.88
CA ILE A 37 -11.70 9.02 -10.58
C ILE A 37 -10.53 9.65 -11.35
N THR A 38 -10.83 10.50 -12.32
CA THR A 38 -9.82 11.22 -13.13
C THR A 38 -9.53 12.65 -12.61
N GLN A 39 -10.45 13.22 -11.83
CA GLN A 39 -10.29 14.54 -11.21
C GLN A 39 -9.79 14.43 -9.76
N THR A 40 -8.74 13.62 -9.54
CA THR A 40 -8.19 13.34 -8.21
C THR A 40 -7.70 14.58 -7.47
N GLY A 41 -7.31 15.64 -8.20
CA GLY A 41 -6.88 16.92 -7.65
C GLY A 41 -8.01 17.79 -7.09
N MET A 42 -9.29 17.39 -7.21
CA MET A 42 -10.45 18.12 -6.72
C MET A 42 -11.00 17.51 -5.42
N ALA A 43 -11.74 18.30 -4.65
CA ALA A 43 -12.39 17.81 -3.44
C ALA A 43 -13.60 16.93 -3.80
N PRO A 44 -13.83 15.83 -3.07
CA PRO A 44 -13.13 15.39 -1.84
C PRO A 44 -11.83 14.59 -2.09
N TYR A 45 -11.57 14.15 -3.32
CA TYR A 45 -10.55 13.16 -3.67
C TYR A 45 -9.10 13.59 -3.41
N LEU A 46 -8.81 14.89 -3.45
CA LEU A 46 -7.45 15.39 -3.15
C LEU A 46 -6.97 15.09 -1.72
N ARG A 47 -7.90 14.74 -0.82
CA ARG A 47 -7.62 14.36 0.56
C ARG A 47 -7.20 12.90 0.70
N ILE A 48 -7.24 12.12 -0.38
CA ILE A 48 -7.05 10.67 -0.40
C ILE A 48 -5.78 10.35 -1.18
N GLY A 49 -5.00 9.39 -0.70
CA GLY A 49 -3.74 9.02 -1.31
C GLY A 49 -3.36 7.58 -1.08
N GLN A 50 -2.31 7.14 -1.77
CA GLN A 50 -1.68 5.86 -1.51
C GLN A 50 -0.81 5.95 -0.26
N VAL A 51 -0.82 4.88 0.55
CA VAL A 51 0.16 4.65 1.61
C VAL A 51 1.10 3.54 1.13
N GLY A 52 2.36 3.91 0.90
CA GLY A 52 3.29 3.08 0.11
C GLY A 52 2.72 2.89 -1.31
N ASN A 53 2.73 1.66 -1.82
CA ASN A 53 2.12 1.29 -3.12
C ASN A 53 1.00 0.25 -3.01
N THR A 54 0.67 -0.19 -1.79
CA THR A 54 -0.19 -1.36 -1.58
C THR A 54 -1.43 -1.05 -0.74
N CYS A 55 -1.57 0.20 -0.30
CA CYS A 55 -2.65 0.65 0.55
C CYS A 55 -3.13 2.05 0.18
N SER A 56 -4.29 2.39 0.70
CA SER A 56 -4.90 3.70 0.64
C SER A 56 -4.84 4.39 2.01
N GLY A 57 -5.09 5.70 2.03
CA GLY A 57 -5.18 6.49 3.25
C GLY A 57 -5.77 7.86 2.96
N PHE A 58 -6.13 8.59 4.01
CA PHE A 58 -6.77 9.89 3.85
C PHE A 58 -6.42 10.88 4.95
N MET A 59 -6.44 12.16 4.60
CA MET A 59 -6.12 13.26 5.49
C MET A 59 -7.22 13.45 6.55
N ILE A 60 -6.82 13.54 7.83
CA ILE A 60 -7.68 13.80 8.99
C ILE A 60 -7.25 15.03 9.81
N GLY A 61 -6.20 15.74 9.38
CA GLY A 61 -5.76 17.01 9.97
C GLY A 61 -4.66 17.66 9.14
N GLU A 62 -4.03 18.73 9.64
CA GLU A 62 -2.99 19.46 8.88
C GLU A 62 -1.81 18.57 8.46
N SER A 63 -1.41 17.62 9.30
CA SER A 63 -0.26 16.74 9.07
C SER A 63 -0.58 15.27 9.36
N HIS A 64 -1.85 14.86 9.36
CA HIS A 64 -2.24 13.51 9.82
C HIS A 64 -3.01 12.76 8.75
N VAL A 65 -2.56 11.54 8.48
CA VAL A 65 -3.20 10.56 7.58
C VAL A 65 -3.72 9.40 8.41
N LEU A 66 -4.95 8.99 8.14
CA LEU A 66 -5.56 7.77 8.67
C LEU A 66 -5.48 6.66 7.62
N THR A 67 -5.14 5.46 8.06
CA THR A 67 -5.08 4.25 7.21
C THR A 67 -5.35 2.99 8.06
N ALA A 68 -5.37 1.82 7.44
CA ALA A 68 -5.45 0.55 8.14
C ALA A 68 -4.10 0.23 8.81
N ALA A 69 -4.13 -0.37 10.01
CA ALA A 69 -2.88 -0.72 10.71
C ALA A 69 -2.05 -1.75 9.95
N LYS A 70 -2.69 -2.67 9.20
CA LYS A 70 -2.00 -3.62 8.34
C LYS A 70 -1.18 -2.98 7.22
N CYS A 71 -1.39 -1.70 6.92
CA CYS A 71 -0.64 -0.95 5.92
C CYS A 71 0.70 -0.40 6.45
N VAL A 72 0.88 -0.39 7.76
CA VAL A 72 2.09 0.14 8.42
C VAL A 72 2.74 -0.87 9.37
N PHE A 73 2.06 -1.97 9.69
CA PHE A 73 2.55 -2.99 10.61
C PHE A 73 2.15 -4.39 10.15
N ASP A 74 3.14 -5.26 10.00
CA ASP A 74 2.98 -6.69 9.78
C ASP A 74 2.86 -7.41 11.13
N HIS A 75 1.63 -7.74 11.51
CA HIS A 75 1.33 -8.42 12.76
C HIS A 75 1.79 -9.88 12.79
N ILE A 76 1.98 -10.53 11.63
CA ILE A 76 2.43 -11.92 11.54
C ILE A 76 3.90 -12.00 11.92
N ASN A 77 4.69 -11.08 11.39
CA ASN A 77 6.13 -10.99 11.64
C ASN A 77 6.49 -10.04 12.79
N ASN A 78 5.49 -9.43 13.44
CA ASN A 78 5.63 -8.43 14.50
C ASN A 78 6.63 -7.32 14.13
N LYS A 79 6.49 -6.77 12.92
CA LYS A 79 7.43 -5.81 12.33
C LYS A 79 6.69 -4.62 11.73
N TRP A 80 7.25 -3.43 11.89
CA TRP A 80 6.84 -2.26 11.12
C TRP A 80 7.13 -2.48 9.62
N ILE A 81 6.23 -1.99 8.77
CA ILE A 81 6.43 -1.99 7.32
C ILE A 81 7.43 -0.89 6.99
N ASP A 82 8.50 -1.27 6.28
CA ASP A 82 9.53 -0.33 5.81
C ASP A 82 9.02 0.46 4.60
N GLY A 83 9.58 1.65 4.36
CA GLY A 83 9.32 2.40 3.12
C GLY A 83 7.90 2.97 2.96
N ILE A 84 7.17 3.20 4.07
CA ILE A 84 5.89 3.89 4.00
C ILE A 84 6.08 5.37 3.61
N TYR A 85 5.20 5.88 2.75
CA TYR A 85 5.05 7.29 2.38
C TYR A 85 3.59 7.54 2.00
N PHE A 86 3.18 8.80 1.89
CA PHE A 86 1.82 9.16 1.49
C PHE A 86 1.83 9.93 0.17
N THR A 87 1.09 9.45 -0.83
CA THR A 87 0.96 10.10 -2.15
C THR A 87 -0.49 10.52 -2.39
N PRO A 88 -0.89 11.72 -1.95
CA PRO A 88 -2.22 12.28 -2.18
C PRO A 88 -2.53 12.51 -3.67
N ALA A 89 -3.79 12.28 -4.04
CA ALA A 89 -4.35 12.61 -5.35
C ALA A 89 -3.57 12.03 -6.55
N ARG A 90 -2.88 10.91 -6.37
CA ARG A 90 -2.12 10.30 -7.45
C ARG A 90 -3.06 9.88 -8.57
N ASP A 91 -2.67 10.14 -9.81
CA ASP A 91 -3.35 9.62 -10.97
C ASP A 91 -2.32 9.22 -12.01
N GLU A 92 -2.15 7.91 -12.18
CA GLU A 92 -1.08 7.31 -12.96
C GLU A 92 0.29 7.86 -12.48
N GLU A 93 0.90 8.69 -13.30
CA GLU A 93 2.21 9.28 -13.09
C GLU A 93 2.14 10.68 -12.48
N GLN A 94 0.96 11.27 -12.46
CA GLN A 94 0.76 12.58 -11.89
C GLN A 94 0.73 12.45 -10.37
N THR A 95 1.54 13.28 -9.71
CA THR A 95 1.53 13.45 -8.26
C THR A 95 1.26 14.92 -7.95
N PRO A 96 0.01 15.40 -8.06
CA PRO A 96 -0.32 16.83 -8.01
C PRO A 96 0.15 17.54 -6.74
N PHE A 97 0.19 16.79 -5.63
CA PHE A 97 0.72 17.27 -4.38
C PHE A 97 2.04 16.57 -4.02
N GLY A 98 2.65 15.76 -4.88
CA GLY A 98 3.91 15.07 -4.63
C GLY A 98 3.85 14.01 -3.52
N ILE A 99 4.96 13.30 -3.33
CA ILE A 99 5.10 12.28 -2.28
C ILE A 99 5.42 12.93 -0.94
N ARG A 100 4.80 12.46 0.15
CA ARG A 100 4.99 12.96 1.51
C ARG A 100 5.64 11.91 2.41
N ASP A 101 6.72 12.35 3.03
CA ASP A 101 7.41 11.58 4.06
C ASP A 101 6.73 11.75 5.43
N TRP A 102 6.96 10.79 6.31
CA TRP A 102 6.33 10.64 7.61
C TRP A 102 7.30 10.88 8.76
N GLU A 103 6.81 11.40 9.87
CA GLU A 103 7.56 11.64 11.10
C GLU A 103 7.33 10.51 12.10
N LYS A 104 6.08 10.07 12.22
CA LYS A 104 5.65 9.17 13.28
C LYS A 104 4.43 8.36 12.86
N VAL A 105 4.32 7.13 13.34
CA VAL A 105 3.15 6.28 13.17
C VAL A 105 2.71 5.72 14.51
N HIS A 106 1.41 5.71 14.74
CA HIS A 106 0.79 5.05 15.88
C HIS A 106 -0.12 3.91 15.43
N VAL A 107 0.01 2.76 16.10
CA VAL A 107 -0.91 1.62 16.03
C VAL A 107 -1.26 1.16 17.43
N HIS A 108 -2.33 0.39 17.57
CA HIS A 108 -2.66 -0.23 18.86
C HIS A 108 -2.05 -1.64 18.97
N GLN A 109 -1.53 -2.00 20.14
CA GLN A 109 -0.88 -3.29 20.42
C GLN A 109 -1.80 -4.49 20.15
N ASN A 110 -3.11 -4.33 20.31
CA ASN A 110 -4.09 -5.38 20.02
C ASN A 110 -4.13 -5.74 18.52
N PHE A 111 -3.81 -4.80 17.64
CA PHE A 111 -3.59 -5.14 16.24
C PHE A 111 -2.20 -5.75 16.06
N ALA A 112 -1.16 -5.07 16.55
CA ALA A 112 0.22 -5.49 16.33
C ALA A 112 0.53 -6.91 16.83
N GLN A 113 0.00 -7.30 17.99
CA GLN A 113 0.30 -8.59 18.62
C GLN A 113 -0.69 -9.70 18.25
N LYS A 114 -1.94 -9.34 17.90
CA LYS A 114 -3.05 -10.30 17.80
C LYS A 114 -3.85 -10.18 16.50
N GLY A 115 -3.53 -9.22 15.64
CA GLY A 115 -4.25 -8.98 14.38
C GLY A 115 -5.74 -8.60 14.58
N LEU A 116 -6.14 -8.09 15.75
CA LEU A 116 -7.56 -7.83 16.02
C LEU A 116 -8.11 -6.73 15.10
N SER A 117 -9.14 -7.07 14.31
CA SER A 117 -9.74 -6.19 13.30
C SER A 117 -10.31 -4.90 13.90
N ASP A 118 -10.83 -4.94 15.13
CA ASP A 118 -11.31 -3.78 15.91
C ASP A 118 -10.25 -2.71 16.17
N TRP A 119 -8.98 -3.08 15.99
CA TRP A 119 -7.81 -2.22 16.19
C TRP A 119 -7.01 -2.00 14.90
N ASN A 120 -7.54 -2.41 13.75
CA ASN A 120 -6.89 -2.29 12.45
C ASN A 120 -6.95 -0.85 11.89
N PHE A 121 -6.41 0.11 12.63
CA PHE A 121 -6.25 1.49 12.21
C PHE A 121 -4.92 2.07 12.70
N ALA A 122 -4.37 2.99 11.91
CA ALA A 122 -3.15 3.69 12.22
C ALA A 122 -3.26 5.16 11.88
N VAL A 123 -2.59 5.99 12.66
CA VAL A 123 -2.38 7.41 12.35
C VAL A 123 -0.93 7.62 11.98
N ILE A 124 -0.70 8.17 10.79
CA ILE A 124 0.60 8.59 10.30
C ILE A 124 0.67 10.11 10.42
N LYS A 125 1.67 10.62 11.14
CA LYS A 125 2.04 12.04 11.17
C LYS A 125 3.04 12.30 10.05
N LEU A 126 2.74 13.24 9.16
CA LEU A 126 3.59 13.69 8.06
C LEU A 126 4.63 14.70 8.55
N LYS A 127 5.84 14.69 8.00
CA LYS A 127 6.91 15.66 8.34
C LYS A 127 6.56 17.10 8.00
N LYS A 128 5.80 17.29 6.91
CA LYS A 128 5.36 18.61 6.43
C LYS A 128 3.84 18.64 6.37
N PRO A 129 3.19 19.72 6.85
CA PRO A 129 1.75 19.89 6.71
C PRO A 129 1.33 19.81 5.25
N LEU A 130 0.27 19.06 5.00
CA LEU A 130 -0.36 18.89 3.69
C LEU A 130 -1.83 19.33 3.71
N GLY A 131 -2.50 19.16 4.86
CA GLY A 131 -3.93 19.41 5.02
C GLY A 131 -4.36 20.86 4.80
N ARG A 132 -3.42 21.81 4.80
CA ARG A 132 -3.70 23.21 4.41
C ARG A 132 -3.96 23.37 2.91
N SER A 133 -3.34 22.52 2.09
CA SER A 133 -3.52 22.52 0.63
C SER A 133 -4.63 21.57 0.20
N THR A 134 -4.72 20.40 0.83
CA THR A 134 -5.70 19.36 0.44
C THR A 134 -7.03 19.46 1.18
N GLY A 135 -7.07 20.18 2.30
CA GLY A 135 -8.07 19.94 3.33
C GLY A 135 -7.91 18.56 3.97
N TYR A 136 -8.88 18.19 4.81
CA TYR A 136 -8.97 16.90 5.47
C TYR A 136 -10.43 16.56 5.77
N PHE A 137 -10.72 15.30 6.06
CA PHE A 137 -12.07 14.85 6.41
C PHE A 137 -12.37 15.09 7.88
N SER A 138 -13.62 15.46 8.17
CA SER A 138 -14.22 15.30 9.49
C SER A 138 -14.46 13.82 9.78
N LEU A 139 -14.55 13.49 11.07
CA LEU A 139 -14.96 12.18 11.57
C LEU A 139 -16.42 12.25 12.06
N PRO A 140 -17.18 11.14 12.06
CA PRO A 140 -18.57 11.13 12.47
C PRO A 140 -18.71 11.54 13.94
N SER A 141 -19.86 12.10 14.30
CA SER A 141 -20.24 12.36 15.70
C SER A 141 -21.18 11.28 16.27
N THR A 142 -21.44 10.22 15.49
CA THR A 142 -22.34 9.12 15.84
C THR A 142 -21.58 7.82 16.11
N ASP A 143 -22.26 6.86 16.73
CA ASP A 143 -21.74 5.50 16.98
C ASP A 143 -22.41 4.42 16.09
N ASN A 144 -23.27 4.85 15.17
CA ASN A 144 -23.97 3.99 14.24
C ASN A 144 -24.19 4.73 12.91
N TYR A 145 -24.30 3.99 11.82
CA TYR A 145 -24.66 4.48 10.50
C TYR A 145 -25.32 3.37 9.68
N ALA A 146 -26.38 3.73 8.95
CA ALA A 146 -26.99 2.88 7.93
C ALA A 146 -27.41 3.80 6.78
N GLY A 147 -26.81 3.62 5.61
CA GLY A 147 -27.03 4.55 4.50
C GLY A 147 -26.10 4.33 3.32
N PRO A 148 -26.26 5.14 2.26
CA PRO A 148 -25.35 5.14 1.12
C PRO A 148 -23.94 5.57 1.54
N VAL A 149 -22.93 4.98 0.92
CA VAL A 149 -21.52 5.32 1.10
C VAL A 149 -20.81 5.33 -0.24
N GLU A 150 -19.71 6.07 -0.30
CA GLU A 150 -18.73 6.03 -1.39
C GLU A 150 -17.38 5.55 -0.83
N ILE A 151 -16.68 4.66 -1.53
CA ILE A 151 -15.38 4.12 -1.10
C ILE A 151 -14.30 4.39 -2.16
N PRO A 152 -13.76 5.61 -2.23
CA PRO A 152 -12.65 5.93 -3.13
C PRO A 152 -11.30 5.46 -2.57
N GLY A 153 -10.48 4.83 -3.40
CA GLY A 153 -9.15 4.31 -3.03
C GLY A 153 -8.33 3.86 -4.24
N TYR A 154 -7.25 3.12 -3.98
CA TYR A 154 -6.29 2.67 -5.00
C TYR A 154 -6.24 1.14 -5.09
N PRO A 155 -7.15 0.50 -5.84
CA PRO A 155 -7.16 -0.94 -6.01
C PRO A 155 -6.02 -1.40 -6.94
N MET A 156 -5.42 -2.56 -6.65
CA MET A 156 -4.26 -3.09 -7.38
C MET A 156 -4.63 -3.93 -8.62
N ASP A 157 -5.90 -4.24 -8.85
CA ASP A 157 -6.40 -4.93 -10.06
C ASP A 157 -6.80 -3.97 -11.19
N LYS A 158 -6.63 -2.67 -10.98
CA LYS A 158 -6.85 -1.60 -11.97
C LYS A 158 -5.50 -1.05 -12.46
N PRO A 159 -5.47 -0.18 -13.50
CA PRO A 159 -4.23 0.43 -13.94
C PRO A 159 -3.47 1.06 -12.77
N ILE A 160 -2.15 0.88 -12.77
CA ILE A 160 -1.29 1.25 -11.64
C ILE A 160 -1.51 2.72 -11.26
N ASN A 161 -1.52 3.01 -9.95
CA ASN A 161 -1.59 4.36 -9.41
C ASN A 161 -2.86 5.16 -9.78
N THR A 162 -3.95 4.48 -10.15
CA THR A 162 -5.23 5.14 -10.43
C THR A 162 -6.20 5.00 -9.27
N MET A 163 -6.95 6.07 -9.01
CA MET A 163 -8.00 6.07 -7.97
C MET A 163 -9.31 5.58 -8.55
N TRP A 164 -10.01 4.70 -7.83
CA TRP A 164 -11.31 4.16 -8.19
C TRP A 164 -12.25 4.22 -7.00
N THR A 165 -13.54 4.23 -7.29
CA THR A 165 -14.60 4.33 -6.28
C THR A 165 -15.73 3.36 -6.60
N SER A 166 -16.42 2.88 -5.56
CA SER A 166 -17.70 2.17 -5.68
C SER A 166 -18.66 2.75 -4.64
N SER A 167 -19.94 2.79 -5.00
CA SER A 167 -21.01 3.33 -4.16
C SER A 167 -22.04 2.25 -3.87
N CYS A 168 -22.45 2.13 -2.61
CA CYS A 168 -23.41 1.12 -2.18
C CYS A 168 -24.04 1.50 -0.83
N PHE A 169 -24.91 0.65 -0.30
CA PHE A 169 -25.42 0.79 1.05
C PHE A 169 -24.49 0.10 2.05
N ALA A 170 -24.19 0.77 3.16
CA ALA A 170 -23.45 0.21 4.28
C ALA A 170 -24.27 0.27 5.57
N ASN A 171 -24.00 -0.68 6.47
CA ASN A 171 -24.62 -0.72 7.79
C ASN A 171 -23.59 -1.05 8.87
N THR A 172 -23.64 -0.34 9.98
CA THR A 172 -22.81 -0.64 11.14
C THR A 172 -23.35 -1.86 11.87
N ARG A 173 -22.46 -2.83 12.14
CA ARG A 173 -22.72 -3.99 13.01
C ARG A 173 -21.57 -4.06 14.01
N SER A 174 -21.86 -3.81 15.29
CA SER A 174 -20.84 -3.65 16.33
C SER A 174 -19.86 -2.51 15.97
N ASN A 175 -18.55 -2.79 15.91
CA ASN A 175 -17.51 -1.81 15.62
C ASN A 175 -17.15 -1.66 14.13
N HIS A 176 -17.92 -2.26 13.22
CA HIS A 176 -17.60 -2.33 11.79
C HIS A 176 -18.76 -1.88 10.93
N LEU A 177 -18.46 -1.33 9.76
CA LEU A 177 -19.38 -1.14 8.65
C LEU A 177 -19.25 -2.33 7.70
N TYR A 178 -20.39 -2.83 7.22
CA TYR A 178 -20.44 -3.89 6.24
C TYR A 178 -21.24 -3.45 5.02
N TYR A 179 -20.80 -3.91 3.86
CA TYR A 179 -21.33 -3.47 2.58
C TYR A 179 -20.93 -4.43 1.46
N LYS A 180 -21.55 -4.22 0.29
CA LYS A 180 -21.24 -4.91 -0.96
C LYS A 180 -20.66 -3.99 -2.03
N CYS A 181 -20.08 -2.86 -1.62
CA CYS A 181 -19.26 -2.04 -2.52
C CYS A 181 -18.06 -2.85 -2.97
N ASP A 182 -17.75 -2.79 -4.26
CA ASP A 182 -16.61 -3.46 -4.85
C ASP A 182 -15.31 -2.84 -4.34
N THR A 183 -14.45 -3.69 -3.77
CA THR A 183 -13.10 -3.31 -3.37
C THR A 183 -12.11 -4.33 -3.94
N TYR A 184 -10.82 -4.14 -3.71
CA TYR A 184 -9.77 -5.12 -4.00
C TYR A 184 -8.56 -4.82 -3.14
N ALA A 185 -7.60 -5.73 -3.11
CA ALA A 185 -6.30 -5.48 -2.51
C ALA A 185 -5.75 -4.11 -3.01
N GLY A 186 -5.23 -3.28 -2.09
CA GLY A 186 -4.92 -1.87 -2.37
C GLY A 186 -5.90 -0.88 -1.73
N MET A 187 -7.17 -1.26 -1.60
CA MET A 187 -8.22 -0.44 -0.98
C MET A 187 -8.09 -0.35 0.55
N SER A 188 -7.26 -1.19 1.15
CA SER A 188 -7.03 -1.18 2.60
C SER A 188 -6.56 0.19 3.07
N GLY A 189 -7.29 0.80 3.99
CA GLY A 189 -7.06 2.16 4.45
C GLY A 189 -7.91 3.24 3.74
N ALA A 190 -8.67 2.90 2.70
CA ALA A 190 -9.57 3.83 2.02
C ALA A 190 -10.68 4.33 2.96
N PRO A 191 -11.09 5.61 2.85
CA PRO A 191 -12.18 6.13 3.64
C PRO A 191 -13.53 5.55 3.20
N ILE A 192 -14.43 5.36 4.16
CA ILE A 192 -15.86 5.20 3.89
C ILE A 192 -16.48 6.58 3.97
N LEU A 193 -16.77 7.19 2.81
CA LEU A 193 -17.29 8.54 2.73
C LEU A 193 -18.81 8.54 2.79
N VAL A 194 -19.34 9.50 3.55
CA VAL A 194 -20.76 9.83 3.63
C VAL A 194 -20.92 11.29 3.25
N GLU A 195 -21.81 11.57 2.33
CA GLU A 195 -22.22 12.94 1.99
C GLU A 195 -23.08 13.52 3.13
N THR A 196 -22.72 14.72 3.56
CA THR A 196 -23.35 15.45 4.65
C THR A 196 -23.53 16.91 4.23
N ASN A 197 -24.33 17.69 4.98
CA ASN A 197 -24.58 19.11 4.66
C ASN A 197 -23.31 20.00 4.57
N GLY A 198 -22.14 19.51 5.03
CA GLY A 198 -20.84 20.19 4.94
C GLY A 198 -19.85 19.56 3.94
N GLY A 199 -20.32 18.70 3.03
CA GLY A 199 -19.50 17.90 2.13
C GLY A 199 -19.31 16.47 2.63
N HIS A 200 -18.12 15.90 2.48
CA HIS A 200 -17.86 14.50 2.81
C HIS A 200 -17.26 14.34 4.22
N THR A 201 -17.79 13.39 4.99
CA THR A 201 -17.26 12.95 6.29
C THR A 201 -16.79 11.50 6.19
N ALA A 202 -15.64 11.16 6.81
CA ALA A 202 -15.10 9.80 6.77
C ALA A 202 -15.63 8.98 7.96
N TYR A 203 -16.58 8.08 7.70
CA TYR A 203 -17.26 7.25 8.71
C TYR A 203 -16.50 5.98 9.07
N GLY A 204 -15.57 5.55 8.22
CA GLY A 204 -14.86 4.30 8.39
C GLY A 204 -13.54 4.23 7.63
N ILE A 205 -12.81 3.13 7.85
CA ILE A 205 -11.61 2.75 7.11
C ILE A 205 -11.83 1.35 6.54
N HIS A 206 -11.78 1.18 5.22
CA HIS A 206 -11.84 -0.14 4.60
C HIS A 206 -10.66 -1.01 5.09
N ILE A 207 -10.94 -2.22 5.58
CA ILE A 207 -9.90 -3.08 6.17
C ILE A 207 -9.94 -4.51 5.69
N ASN A 208 -11.09 -5.03 5.23
CA ASN A 208 -11.21 -6.42 4.84
C ASN A 208 -12.11 -6.61 3.62
N GLU A 209 -11.66 -7.51 2.76
CA GLU A 209 -12.42 -8.08 1.67
C GLU A 209 -12.96 -9.47 2.06
N GLY A 210 -14.28 -9.66 1.97
CA GLY A 210 -14.96 -10.88 2.41
C GLY A 210 -15.77 -11.56 1.31
N ILE A 211 -16.18 -12.82 1.54
CA ILE A 211 -16.90 -13.63 0.55
C ILE A 211 -18.34 -13.12 0.34
N GLU A 212 -19.01 -12.72 1.41
CA GLU A 212 -20.41 -12.28 1.38
C GLU A 212 -20.54 -10.75 1.38
N GLU A 213 -19.65 -10.09 2.12
CA GLU A 213 -19.61 -8.65 2.31
C GLU A 213 -18.18 -8.20 2.59
N ASN A 214 -17.84 -7.00 2.12
CA ASN A 214 -16.65 -6.29 2.53
C ASN A 214 -16.89 -5.59 3.86
N SER A 215 -15.82 -5.26 4.59
CA SER A 215 -15.94 -4.57 5.87
C SER A 215 -14.92 -3.46 6.10
N ALA A 216 -15.38 -2.44 6.82
CA ALA A 216 -14.56 -1.34 7.32
C ALA A 216 -14.64 -1.23 8.84
N LEU A 217 -13.59 -0.72 9.45
CA LEU A 217 -13.63 -0.29 10.84
C LEU A 217 -14.50 0.98 10.92
N PHE A 218 -15.51 0.98 11.77
CA PHE A 218 -16.33 2.17 12.01
C PHE A 218 -15.60 3.14 12.96
N LEU A 219 -15.55 4.42 12.61
CA LEU A 219 -14.86 5.45 13.38
C LEU A 219 -15.76 6.01 14.51
N GLY A 220 -16.25 5.11 15.36
CA GLY A 220 -17.05 5.43 16.55
C GLY A 220 -16.25 6.10 17.67
N ASN A 221 -16.93 6.41 18.77
CA ASN A 221 -16.40 7.15 19.92
C ASN A 221 -15.01 6.67 20.39
N LEU A 222 -14.83 5.35 20.57
CA LEU A 222 -13.55 4.80 21.02
C LEU A 222 -12.43 5.02 19.99
N LYS A 223 -12.70 4.84 18.70
CA LYS A 223 -11.69 5.01 17.65
C LYS A 223 -11.31 6.48 17.53
N ARG A 224 -12.30 7.38 17.55
CA ARG A 224 -12.08 8.84 17.59
C ARG A 224 -11.26 9.28 18.80
N TYR A 225 -11.50 8.69 19.97
CA TYR A 225 -10.69 8.96 21.15
C TYR A 225 -9.20 8.69 20.90
N TYR A 226 -8.85 7.50 20.38
CA TYR A 226 -7.45 7.17 20.07
C TYR A 226 -6.88 8.06 18.96
N ILE A 227 -7.63 8.27 17.88
CA ILE A 227 -7.21 9.12 16.76
C ILE A 227 -6.89 10.54 17.24
N ASN A 228 -7.79 11.16 18.00
CA ASN A 228 -7.60 12.52 18.51
C ASN A 228 -6.38 12.63 19.42
N ARG A 229 -6.10 11.60 20.24
CA ARG A 229 -4.91 11.58 21.11
C ARG A 229 -3.63 11.42 20.29
N TRP A 230 -3.61 10.50 19.33
CA TRP A 230 -2.47 10.30 18.45
C TRP A 230 -2.16 11.54 17.59
N MET A 231 -3.19 12.27 17.14
CA MET A 231 -3.02 13.54 16.40
C MET A 231 -2.38 14.66 17.24
N THR A 232 -2.40 14.54 18.58
CA THR A 232 -1.77 15.50 19.49
C THR A 232 -0.52 14.93 20.16
N ASP A 233 0.09 13.88 19.57
CA ASP A 233 1.24 13.15 20.12
C ASP A 233 1.01 12.59 21.55
N ASN A 234 -0.25 12.43 21.96
CA ASN A 234 -0.63 11.77 23.20
C ASN A 234 -0.83 10.28 22.91
N THR A 235 -0.18 9.42 23.70
CA THR A 235 -0.18 7.96 23.49
C THR A 235 -0.96 7.25 24.60
N PRO A 236 -2.29 7.04 24.44
CA PRO A 236 -3.07 6.26 25.40
C PRO A 236 -2.54 4.84 25.57
N GLY A 237 -2.97 4.17 26.64
CA GLY A 237 -2.58 2.79 26.92
C GLY A 237 -2.78 1.86 25.71
N GLY A 238 -1.79 0.99 25.49
CA GLY A 238 -1.75 0.07 24.36
C GLY A 238 -1.29 0.69 23.03
N THR A 239 -0.87 1.96 23.00
CA THR A 239 -0.25 2.56 21.81
C THR A 239 1.16 2.01 21.60
N LEU A 240 1.44 1.56 20.38
CA LEU A 240 2.79 1.37 19.86
C LEU A 240 3.10 2.51 18.89
N THR A 241 4.31 3.04 19.01
CA THR A 241 4.76 4.19 18.21
C THR A 241 6.00 3.80 17.43
N ASN A 242 5.99 4.06 16.13
CA ASN A 242 7.20 4.10 15.32
C ASN A 242 7.55 5.56 15.08
N ASN A 243 8.77 5.95 15.42
CA ASN A 243 9.31 7.23 14.98
C ASN A 243 10.12 6.96 13.73
N ASN A 244 9.94 7.77 12.69
CA ASN A 244 10.79 7.67 11.52
C ASN A 244 12.23 7.88 12.00
N PRO A 245 13.11 6.86 11.88
CA PRO A 245 14.49 6.98 12.36
C PRO A 245 15.26 8.09 11.63
N HIS A 246 14.73 8.60 10.51
CA HIS A 246 15.29 9.69 9.72
C HIS A 246 14.67 11.03 10.11
N ALA A 247 14.97 11.50 11.31
CA ALA A 247 14.44 12.76 11.86
C ALA A 247 14.84 14.02 11.04
N ASN A 248 15.91 13.95 10.24
CA ASN A 248 16.57 15.14 9.67
C ASN A 248 16.59 15.22 8.13
N ASN A 249 15.62 14.63 7.42
CA ASN A 249 15.65 14.52 5.95
C ASN A 249 16.91 13.81 5.41
N GLU A 250 17.54 12.93 6.20
CA GLU A 250 18.63 12.11 5.67
C GLU A 250 18.10 11.24 4.54
N ILE A 251 18.59 11.57 3.35
CA ILE A 251 18.26 10.97 2.06
C ILE A 251 18.78 9.53 2.08
N LYS A 252 17.90 8.59 2.46
CA LYS A 252 18.28 7.17 2.61
C LYS A 252 18.60 6.52 1.27
N PHE A 253 17.75 6.76 0.27
CA PHE A 253 18.00 6.35 -1.11
C PHE A 253 18.67 7.54 -1.76
N ASN A 254 19.85 7.38 -2.33
CA ASN A 254 20.51 8.52 -2.99
C ASN A 254 21.19 8.10 -4.27
N ASN A 255 21.67 6.88 -4.39
CA ASN A 255 22.34 6.46 -5.62
C ASN A 255 21.79 5.10 -6.06
N ILE A 256 21.17 5.09 -7.23
CA ILE A 256 20.76 3.87 -7.91
C ILE A 256 21.83 3.51 -8.93
N TRP A 257 22.36 2.30 -8.79
CA TRP A 257 23.24 1.67 -9.74
C TRP A 257 22.53 0.48 -10.38
N LEU A 258 22.68 0.35 -11.68
CA LEU A 258 22.15 -0.77 -12.44
C LEU A 258 23.30 -1.55 -13.05
N LYS A 259 23.24 -2.88 -12.94
CA LYS A 259 24.17 -3.79 -13.58
C LYS A 259 23.45 -4.66 -14.59
N ASN A 260 23.94 -4.64 -15.83
CA ASN A 260 23.46 -5.52 -16.89
C ASN A 260 24.19 -6.86 -16.85
N ASN A 261 23.46 -7.92 -16.50
CA ASN A 261 23.97 -9.29 -16.54
C ASN A 261 23.35 -10.12 -17.67
N CYS A 262 22.50 -9.55 -18.52
CA CYS A 262 22.04 -10.24 -19.73
C CYS A 262 23.16 -10.31 -20.76
N GLY A 263 23.25 -11.37 -21.55
CA GLY A 263 24.28 -11.53 -22.59
C GLY A 263 24.25 -10.53 -23.77
N LEU A 264 23.49 -9.44 -23.67
CA LEU A 264 23.28 -8.44 -24.73
C LEU A 264 23.32 -7.01 -24.17
N ASN A 265 23.64 -6.04 -25.03
CA ASN A 265 23.49 -4.62 -24.72
C ASN A 265 22.01 -4.25 -24.66
N LEU A 266 21.64 -3.35 -23.76
CA LEU A 266 20.25 -3.08 -23.47
C LEU A 266 19.97 -1.59 -23.42
N ASN A 267 18.82 -1.22 -23.96
CA ASN A 267 18.25 0.12 -23.88
C ASN A 267 17.04 0.09 -22.95
N PHE A 268 16.91 1.10 -22.09
CA PHE A 268 15.83 1.16 -21.14
C PHE A 268 15.48 2.60 -20.78
N LYS A 269 14.25 2.79 -20.31
CA LYS A 269 13.77 4.04 -19.74
C LYS A 269 13.60 3.88 -18.25
N LEU A 270 13.90 4.94 -17.52
CA LEU A 270 13.74 5.03 -16.08
C LEU A 270 12.79 6.16 -15.75
N LYS A 271 12.03 5.97 -14.68
CA LYS A 271 11.18 6.99 -14.09
C LYS A 271 11.36 7.00 -12.58
N TYR A 272 11.76 8.14 -12.03
CA TYR A 272 12.15 8.24 -10.63
C TYR A 272 11.84 9.61 -10.06
N THR A 273 11.67 9.69 -8.74
CA THR A 273 11.51 10.98 -8.04
C THR A 273 12.88 11.45 -7.56
N ASP A 274 13.44 12.48 -8.18
CA ASP A 274 14.76 13.00 -7.83
C ASP A 274 14.78 13.55 -6.39
N THR A 275 15.97 13.84 -5.89
CA THR A 275 16.27 14.38 -4.56
C THR A 275 15.52 15.67 -4.25
N ASP A 276 15.23 16.50 -5.26
CA ASP A 276 14.38 17.69 -5.14
C ASP A 276 12.88 17.35 -5.01
N GLY A 277 12.48 16.14 -5.41
CA GLY A 277 11.10 15.67 -5.41
C GLY A 277 10.36 15.74 -6.71
N VAL A 278 11.04 16.14 -7.77
CA VAL A 278 10.47 16.22 -9.09
C VAL A 278 10.56 14.83 -9.72
N LEU A 279 9.46 14.38 -10.32
CA LEU A 279 9.44 13.17 -11.12
C LEU A 279 10.21 13.42 -12.42
N ARG A 280 11.20 12.57 -12.71
CA ARG A 280 12.04 12.64 -13.91
C ARG A 280 11.97 11.34 -14.67
N GLU A 281 12.09 11.46 -15.98
CA GLU A 281 12.29 10.34 -16.88
C GLU A 281 13.64 10.47 -17.57
N MET A 282 14.32 9.35 -17.78
CA MET A 282 15.56 9.30 -18.55
C MET A 282 15.62 8.03 -19.39
N GLU A 283 16.29 8.13 -20.54
CA GLU A 283 16.64 6.97 -21.36
C GLU A 283 18.12 6.69 -21.19
N SER A 284 18.49 5.41 -21.14
CA SER A 284 19.88 5.00 -21.02
C SER A 284 20.10 3.62 -21.62
N SER A 285 21.36 3.22 -21.68
CA SER A 285 21.78 1.91 -22.16
C SER A 285 22.90 1.35 -21.30
N LEU A 286 22.94 0.03 -21.15
CA LEU A 286 24.01 -0.68 -20.47
C LEU A 286 24.52 -1.81 -21.36
N ALA A 287 25.83 -1.84 -21.60
CA ALA A 287 26.49 -2.95 -22.26
C ALA A 287 26.50 -4.20 -21.38
N PHE A 288 26.72 -5.38 -21.97
CA PHE A 288 26.85 -6.62 -21.19
C PHE A 288 27.93 -6.49 -20.11
N SER A 289 27.59 -6.91 -18.88
CA SER A 289 28.42 -6.84 -17.67
C SER A 289 28.72 -5.43 -17.15
N GLU A 290 28.17 -4.38 -17.78
CA GLU A 290 28.36 -3.00 -17.34
C GLU A 290 27.52 -2.68 -16.11
N GLU A 291 28.11 -1.93 -15.17
CA GLU A 291 27.44 -1.38 -13.99
C GLU A 291 27.64 0.13 -13.96
N ASN A 292 26.56 0.91 -14.03
CA ASN A 292 26.62 2.37 -13.98
C ASN A 292 25.68 2.96 -12.94
N PHE A 293 26.11 4.11 -12.43
CA PHE A 293 25.24 5.03 -11.70
C PHE A 293 24.18 5.55 -12.65
N MET A 294 22.92 5.52 -12.22
CA MET A 294 21.80 5.97 -13.02
C MET A 294 21.27 7.30 -12.56
N PHE A 295 20.84 7.38 -11.30
CA PHE A 295 20.20 8.58 -10.77
C PHE A 295 20.21 8.60 -9.25
N LYS A 296 19.86 9.78 -8.74
CA LYS A 296 19.51 9.98 -7.34
C LYS A 296 18.01 10.00 -7.17
N THR A 297 17.51 9.35 -6.14
CA THR A 297 16.08 9.30 -5.83
C THR A 297 15.87 9.48 -4.36
N ARG A 298 14.88 10.27 -3.94
CA ARG A 298 14.52 10.33 -2.51
C ARG A 298 13.47 9.31 -2.09
N THR A 299 12.95 8.54 -3.04
CA THR A 299 11.90 7.53 -2.83
C THR A 299 12.50 6.14 -2.88
N SER A 300 11.89 5.21 -2.14
CA SER A 300 12.18 3.78 -2.25
C SER A 300 11.69 3.18 -3.56
N VAL A 301 11.02 3.95 -4.42
CA VAL A 301 10.33 3.41 -5.61
C VAL A 301 10.72 4.19 -6.85
N TYR A 302 11.02 3.45 -7.91
CA TYR A 302 11.25 3.96 -9.26
C TYR A 302 10.74 2.90 -10.26
N PHE A 303 10.59 3.29 -11.52
CA PHE A 303 10.10 2.41 -12.57
C PHE A 303 11.14 2.27 -13.66
N ILE A 304 11.20 1.08 -14.26
CA ILE A 304 12.05 0.79 -15.40
C ILE A 304 11.21 0.16 -16.51
N LYS A 305 11.50 0.53 -17.75
CA LYS A 305 10.87 -0.03 -18.94
C LYS A 305 11.96 -0.43 -19.93
N ILE A 306 11.92 -1.67 -20.42
CA ILE A 306 12.87 -2.19 -21.40
C ILE A 306 12.15 -2.23 -22.74
N GLU A 307 12.54 -1.37 -23.69
CA GLU A 307 11.98 -1.31 -25.04
C GLU A 307 10.44 -1.47 -25.09
N ASP A 308 9.91 -2.43 -25.85
CA ASP A 308 8.47 -2.69 -26.03
C ASP A 308 7.78 -3.33 -24.80
N SER A 309 8.38 -3.28 -23.60
CA SER A 309 7.78 -3.77 -22.36
C SER A 309 6.82 -2.78 -21.70
N GLU A 310 6.04 -3.28 -20.74
CA GLU A 310 5.35 -2.45 -19.76
C GLU A 310 6.34 -1.88 -18.73
N TRP A 311 5.91 -0.81 -18.03
CA TRP A 311 6.67 -0.27 -16.90
C TRP A 311 6.67 -1.26 -15.73
N MET A 312 7.85 -1.50 -15.18
CA MET A 312 8.05 -2.37 -14.02
C MET A 312 8.41 -1.51 -12.81
N GLU A 313 7.64 -1.69 -11.72
CA GLU A 313 7.89 -1.03 -10.44
C GLU A 313 9.04 -1.71 -9.70
N MET A 314 10.02 -0.93 -9.26
CA MET A 314 11.18 -1.39 -8.52
C MET A 314 11.14 -0.80 -7.11
N LYS A 315 11.33 -1.63 -6.08
CA LYS A 315 11.26 -1.21 -4.67
C LYS A 315 12.57 -1.44 -3.93
N ILE A 316 13.11 -0.39 -3.35
CA ILE A 316 14.27 -0.42 -2.45
C ILE A 316 13.78 -0.64 -1.02
N THR A 317 14.26 -1.69 -0.36
CA THR A 317 13.91 -1.96 1.05
C THR A 317 15.09 -1.74 2.00
N ASP A 318 14.78 -1.48 3.27
CA ASP A 318 15.75 -1.19 4.33
C ASP A 318 16.64 -2.39 4.72
N SER A 319 16.34 -3.61 4.26
CA SER A 319 17.14 -4.82 4.52
C SER A 319 18.11 -5.18 3.39
N GLN A 320 18.08 -4.43 2.28
CA GLN A 320 18.77 -4.77 1.02
C GLN A 320 19.94 -3.81 0.68
N TRP A 321 20.47 -3.07 1.66
CA TRP A 321 21.63 -2.20 1.46
C TRP A 321 22.85 -2.99 0.97
N GLY A 322 23.36 -2.65 -0.22
CA GLY A 322 24.48 -3.35 -0.85
C GLY A 322 24.16 -4.74 -1.38
N LYS A 323 22.87 -5.07 -1.60
CA LYS A 323 22.42 -6.34 -2.17
C LYS A 323 21.57 -6.12 -3.42
N VAL A 324 21.57 -7.15 -4.27
CA VAL A 324 20.66 -7.30 -5.41
C VAL A 324 19.21 -7.22 -4.93
N ILE A 325 18.44 -6.30 -5.48
CA ILE A 325 17.08 -5.99 -5.02
C ILE A 325 16.01 -6.74 -5.80
N ASP A 326 16.14 -6.82 -7.12
CA ASP A 326 15.15 -7.42 -7.99
C ASP A 326 15.80 -8.07 -9.21
N TYR A 327 15.13 -9.11 -9.71
CA TYR A 327 15.53 -9.93 -10.85
C TYR A 327 14.57 -9.68 -11.99
N LEU A 328 15.01 -8.94 -13.01
CA LEU A 328 14.22 -8.75 -14.21
C LEU A 328 14.63 -9.79 -15.26
N PRO A 329 13.71 -10.67 -15.72
CA PRO A 329 14.03 -11.63 -16.77
C PRO A 329 14.38 -10.87 -18.06
N CYS A 330 15.45 -11.29 -18.73
CA CYS A 330 15.78 -10.76 -20.05
C CYS A 330 14.81 -11.33 -21.10
N GLN A 331 14.88 -10.84 -22.34
CA GLN A 331 14.08 -11.38 -23.47
C GLN A 331 14.29 -12.89 -23.72
N TYR A 332 15.33 -13.49 -23.15
CA TYR A 332 15.62 -14.92 -23.20
C TYR A 332 15.46 -15.60 -21.84
N PRO A 333 14.95 -16.85 -21.80
CA PRO A 333 14.88 -17.61 -20.57
C PRO A 333 16.29 -17.80 -19.99
N TYR A 334 16.42 -17.59 -18.67
CA TYR A 334 17.62 -17.78 -17.83
C TYR A 334 18.59 -16.60 -17.64
N ASP A 335 18.42 -15.47 -18.33
CA ASP A 335 19.21 -14.25 -18.07
C ASP A 335 18.43 -13.27 -17.16
N TYR A 336 19.13 -12.57 -16.25
CA TYR A 336 18.54 -11.61 -15.31
C TYR A 336 19.41 -10.36 -15.12
N TRP A 337 18.82 -9.23 -14.73
CA TRP A 337 19.53 -8.06 -14.19
C TRP A 337 19.51 -8.03 -12.67
N TYR A 338 20.42 -7.25 -12.08
CA TYR A 338 20.40 -6.91 -10.66
C TYR A 338 20.45 -5.40 -10.46
N VAL A 339 19.66 -4.92 -9.51
CA VAL A 339 19.75 -3.55 -9.00
C VAL A 339 20.42 -3.57 -7.64
N THR A 340 21.44 -2.73 -7.47
CA THR A 340 22.06 -2.51 -6.16
C THR A 340 21.98 -1.03 -5.81
N PRO A 341 21.15 -0.61 -4.85
CA PRO A 341 21.26 0.72 -4.28
C PRO A 341 22.44 0.75 -3.32
N ILE A 342 23.21 1.83 -3.42
CA ILE A 342 24.33 2.09 -2.52
C ILE A 342 24.00 3.38 -1.76
N SER A 343 23.90 3.29 -0.43
CA SER A 343 23.81 4.47 0.44
C SER A 343 25.10 5.28 0.29
N PRO A 344 25.05 6.62 0.24
CA PRO A 344 26.20 7.39 0.68
C PRO A 344 26.42 7.05 2.16
N LEU A 345 27.68 6.79 2.52
CA LEU A 345 28.12 6.64 3.91
C LEU A 345 27.65 7.80 4.79
#